data_AF-A0A317FFE7-F1
#
_entry.id   AF-A0A317FFE7-F1
#
_cell.length_a   1.000
_cell.length_b   1.000
_cell.length_c   1.000
_cell.angle_alpha   90.00
_cell.angle_beta   90.00
_cell.angle_gamma   90.00
#
_symmetry.space_group_name_H-M   'P 1'
#
loop_
_entity.id
_entity.type
_entity.pdbx_description
1 polymer ?
#
loop_
_entity_poly.entity_id
_entity_poly.type
_entity_poly.pdbx_seq_one_letter_code
_entity_poly.pdbx_strand_id
1 'polypeptide(L)' 'MVTRSDILVLGLTAGVTGSLVGGLMFGIGMGLVADGIHIGWLLALPGAPVGGLLGYLLARKLAKKLG' A
#
# COMPACT_ATOMS: atom_id res chain seq x y z
N MET A 1 16.05 18.90 -9.29
CA MET A 1 15.70 19.52 -7.99
C MET A 1 14.36 18.96 -7.54
N VAL A 2 14.27 18.50 -6.31
CA VAL A 2 13.02 18.02 -5.69
C VAL A 2 12.44 19.15 -4.84
N THR A 3 11.14 19.42 -5.00
CA THR A 3 10.43 20.51 -4.32
C THR A 3 9.65 20.00 -3.11
N ARG A 4 9.23 20.90 -2.21
CA ARG A 4 8.35 20.55 -1.07
C ARG A 4 7.03 19.93 -1.55
N SER A 5 6.53 20.41 -2.69
CA SER A 5 5.33 19.87 -3.33
C SER A 5 5.49 18.40 -3.71
N ASP A 6 6.67 17.99 -4.19
CA ASP A 6 6.93 16.59 -4.54
C ASP A 6 6.89 15.66 -3.33
N ILE A 7 7.35 16.14 -2.16
CA ILE A 7 7.30 15.38 -0.90
C ILE A 7 5.85 15.22 -0.43
N LEU A 8 5.05 16.28 -0.52
CA LEU A 8 3.62 16.23 -0.16
C LEU A 8 2.84 15.31 -1.09
N VAL A 9 3.08 15.40 -2.40
CA VAL A 9 2.46 14.50 -3.39
C VAL A 9 2.88 13.06 -3.13
N LEU A 10 4.15 12.80 -2.83
CA LEU A 10 4.61 11.46 -2.47
C LEU A 10 3.85 10.90 -1.26
N GLY A 11 3.72 11.68 -0.19
CA GLY A 11 2.98 11.27 1.01
C GLY A 11 1.51 10.99 0.71
N LEU A 12 0.85 11.86 -0.06
CA LEU A 12 -0.54 11.70 -0.47
C LEU A 12 -0.72 10.45 -1.34
N THR A 13 0.11 10.27 -2.36
CA THR A 13 0.04 9.10 -3.26
C THR A 13 0.35 7.80 -2.50
N ALA A 14 1.38 7.77 -1.67
CA ALA A 14 1.72 6.59 -0.87
C ALA A 14 0.59 6.23 0.11
N GLY A 15 -0.01 7.22 0.79
CA GLY A 15 -1.12 7.00 1.70
C GLY A 15 -2.38 6.51 0.99
N VAL A 16 -2.77 7.14 -0.12
CA VAL A 16 -3.96 6.75 -0.89
C VAL A 16 -3.77 5.39 -1.54
N THR A 17 -2.65 5.15 -2.23
CA THR A 17 -2.38 3.85 -2.85
C THR A 17 -2.25 2.73 -1.80
N GLY A 18 -1.56 2.99 -0.68
CA GLY A 18 -1.42 2.02 0.39
C GLY A 18 -2.74 1.64 1.05
N SER A 19 -3.60 2.63 1.32
CA SER A 19 -4.92 2.40 1.93
C SER A 19 -5.91 1.73 0.96
N LEU A 20 -5.91 2.08 -0.33
CA LEU A 20 -6.73 1.40 -1.34
C LEU A 20 -6.30 -0.06 -1.51
N VAL A 21 -5.02 -0.32 -1.75
CA VAL A 21 -4.53 -1.68 -2.00
C VAL A 21 -4.66 -2.54 -0.75
N GLY A 22 -4.22 -2.04 0.42
CA GLY A 22 -4.32 -2.77 1.67
C GLY A 22 -5.76 -3.00 2.11
N GLY A 23 -6.61 -1.97 2.00
CA GLY A 23 -8.03 -2.06 2.34
C GLY A 23 -8.81 -3.02 1.45
N LEU A 24 -8.56 -3.02 0.13
CA LEU A 24 -9.20 -3.95 -0.80
C LEU A 24 -8.74 -5.40 -0.56
N MET A 25 -7.44 -5.64 -0.41
CA MET A 25 -6.90 -6.98 -0.13
C MET A 25 -7.45 -7.53 1.19
N PHE A 26 -7.50 -6.68 2.23
CA PHE A 26 -8.09 -7.07 3.51
C PHE A 26 -9.58 -7.33 3.39
N GLY A 27 -10.34 -6.43 2.76
CA GLY A 27 -11.79 -6.58 2.60
C GLY A 27 -12.17 -7.83 1.82
N ILE A 28 -11.53 -8.09 0.68
CA ILE A 28 -11.77 -9.30 -0.13
C ILE A 28 -11.33 -10.54 0.64
N GLY A 29 -10.16 -10.50 1.30
CA GLY A 29 -9.64 -11.64 2.05
C GLY A 29 -10.55 -12.02 3.21
N MET A 30 -11.06 -11.03 3.95
CA MET A 30 -12.02 -11.24 5.02
C MET A 30 -13.38 -11.74 4.50
N GLY A 31 -13.82 -11.28 3.33
CA GLY A 31 -15.03 -11.81 2.66
C GLY A 31 -14.89 -13.30 2.35
N LEU A 32 -13.77 -13.71 1.77
CA LEU A 32 -13.48 -15.13 1.48
C LEU A 32 -13.40 -15.99 2.75
N VAL A 33 -12.81 -15.46 3.82
CA VAL A 33 -12.75 -16.14 5.13
C VAL A 33 -14.15 -16.28 5.72
N ALA A 34 -15.00 -15.25 5.60
CA ALA A 34 -16.39 -15.29 6.07
C ALA A 34 -17.22 -16.34 5.32
N ASP A 35 -16.95 -16.55 4.03
CA ASP A 35 -17.57 -17.60 3.20
C ASP A 35 -16.99 -19.01 3.44
N GLY A 36 -16.11 -19.17 4.43
CA GLY A 36 -15.49 -20.46 4.79
C GLY A 36 -14.30 -20.86 3.90
N ILE A 37 -13.90 -20.00 2.94
CA ILE A 37 -12.74 -20.22 2.09
C ILE A 37 -11.50 -19.72 2.83
N HIS A 38 -10.90 -20.60 3.65
CA HIS A 38 -9.74 -20.27 4.49
C HIS A 38 -8.51 -19.78 3.73
N ILE A 39 -8.43 -20.00 2.41
CA ILE A 39 -7.39 -19.43 1.57
C ILE A 39 -7.43 -17.89 1.56
N GLY A 40 -8.56 -17.28 1.92
CA GLY A 40 -8.73 -15.83 2.05
C GLY A 40 -7.73 -15.16 3.01
N TRP A 41 -7.19 -15.91 4.00
CA TRP A 41 -6.13 -15.42 4.88
C TRP A 41 -4.85 -15.05 4.13
N LEU A 42 -4.53 -15.73 3.02
CA LEU A 42 -3.41 -15.37 2.16
C LEU A 42 -3.58 -14.01 1.50
N LEU A 43 -4.81 -13.51 1.36
CA LEU A 43 -5.08 -12.18 0.83
C LEU A 43 -5.21 -11.14 1.96
N ALA A 44 -5.85 -11.51 3.06
CA ALA A 44 -6.11 -10.61 4.18
C ALA A 44 -4.84 -10.21 4.95
N LEU A 45 -3.98 -11.18 5.28
CA LEU A 45 -2.77 -10.94 6.08
C LEU A 45 -1.75 -10.03 5.40
N PRO A 46 -1.41 -10.21 4.10
CA PRO A 46 -0.44 -9.34 3.45
C PRO A 46 -1.00 -7.98 3.02
N GLY A 47 -2.29 -7.69 3.18
CA GLY A 47 -2.86 -6.40 2.77
C GLY A 47 -2.11 -5.20 3.38
N ALA A 48 -1.78 -5.27 4.67
CA ALA A 48 -1.01 -4.23 5.36
C ALA A 48 0.44 -4.09 4.84
N PRO A 49 1.27 -5.15 4.78
CA PRO A 49 2.64 -5.03 4.28
C PRO A 49 2.71 -4.71 2.79
N VAL A 50 1.77 -5.18 1.95
CA VAL A 50 1.72 -4.84 0.52
C VAL A 50 1.43 -3.36 0.31
N GLY A 51 0.49 -2.79 1.06
CA GLY A 51 0.23 -1.35 1.05
C GLY A 51 1.46 -0.53 1.46
N GLY A 52 2.18 -0.96 2.52
CA GLY A 52 3.42 -0.33 2.97
C GLY A 52 4.57 -0.44 1.96
N LEU A 53 4.72 -1.58 1.29
CA LEU A 53 5.73 -1.83 0.26
C LEU A 53 5.60 -0.86 -0.92
N LEU A 54 4.38 -0.58 -1.36
CA LEU A 54 4.13 0.37 -2.44
C LEU A 54 4.57 1.79 -2.05
N GLY A 55 4.24 2.23 -0.85
CA GLY A 55 4.71 3.51 -0.31
C GLY A 55 6.24 3.59 -0.21
N TYR A 56 6.87 2.51 0.26
CA TYR A 56 8.33 2.42 0.35
C TYR A 56 9.02 2.52 -1.02
N LEU A 57 8.49 1.85 -2.04
CA LEU A 57 9.05 1.90 -3.40
C LEU A 57 8.95 3.31 -4.01
N LEU A 58 7.82 3.99 -3.80
CA LEU A 58 7.63 5.37 -4.22
C LEU A 58 8.63 6.29 -3.52
N ALA A 59 8.79 6.14 -2.20
CA ALA A 59 9.74 6.93 -1.41
C ALA A 59 11.19 6.70 -1.83
N ARG A 60 11.57 5.44 -2.11
CA ARG A 60 12.89 5.08 -2.60
C ARG A 60 13.21 5.72 -3.96
N LYS A 61 12.23 5.84 -4.84
CA LYS A 61 12.40 6.55 -6.14
C LYS A 61 12.61 8.05 -5.94
N LEU A 62 11.92 8.68 -4.99
CA LEU A 62 12.12 10.09 -4.67
C LEU A 62 13.50 10.33 -4.06
N ALA A 63 13.92 9.49 -3.11
CA ALA A 63 15.24 9.58 -2.48
C ALA A 63 16.40 9.52 -3.49
N LYS A 64 16.28 8.66 -4.52
CA LYS A 64 17.26 8.59 -5.64
C LYS A 64 17.31 9.83 -6.52
N LYS A 65 16.32 10.72 -6.46
CA LYS A 65 16.33 12.01 -7.17
C LYS A 65 16.82 13.17 -6.28
N LEU A 66 16.95 12.92 -4.98
CA LEU A 66 17.43 13.86 -3.96
C LEU A 66 18.94 13.76 -3.75
N GLY A 67 19.51 12.55 -3.84
CA GLY A 67 20.96 12.31 -3.84
C GLY A 67 21.52 12.20 -5.24
#